data_AF-A0A7W9S1A5-F1
#
_entry.id   AF-A0A7W9S1A5-F1
#
_cell.length_a   1.000
_cell.length_b   1.000
_cell.length_c   1.000
_cell.angle_alpha   90.00
_cell.angle_beta   90.00
_cell.angle_gamma   90.00
#
_symmetry.space_group_name_H-M   'P 1'
#
loop_
_entity.id
_entity.type
_entity.pdbx_description
1 polymer ?
#
loop_
_entity_poly.entity_id
_entity_poly.type
_entity_poly.pdbx_seq_one_letter_code
_entity_poly.pdbx_strand_id
1 'polypeptide(L)'
;MIAYGIYFGASHSVQQLAADAARIAMSGLSASERRALVTDFINRNGSGYAFVDATKLTVDAHDSAADGSQFVVAVAYDASNLPIWGLFEGVAMPGKTIRRQSTIRIGGL
;
A
#
# COMPACT_ATOMS: atom_id res chain seq x y z
N MET A 1 -11.71 15.65 -15.04
CA MET A 1 -11.59 14.18 -15.11
C MET A 1 -10.16 13.68 -14.96
N ILE A 2 -9.16 14.30 -15.61
CA ILE A 2 -7.74 13.86 -15.56
C ILE A 2 -7.17 13.81 -14.14
N ALA A 3 -7.41 14.82 -13.31
CA ALA A 3 -6.84 14.86 -11.96
C ALA A 3 -7.44 13.82 -11.00
N TYR A 4 -8.73 13.45 -11.18
CA TYR A 4 -9.28 12.26 -10.51
C TYR A 4 -8.66 10.97 -11.04
N GLY A 5 -8.37 10.89 -12.34
CA GLY A 5 -7.64 9.77 -12.94
C GLY A 5 -6.25 9.56 -12.31
N ILE A 6 -5.50 10.63 -12.07
CA ILE A 6 -4.20 10.57 -11.38
C ILE A 6 -4.36 10.06 -9.95
N TYR A 7 -5.31 10.63 -9.18
CA TYR A 7 -5.54 10.20 -7.79
C TYR A 7 -5.99 8.73 -7.70
N PHE A 8 -6.94 8.33 -8.55
CA PHE A 8 -7.42 6.95 -8.58
C PHE A 8 -6.36 5.98 -9.11
N GLY A 9 -5.53 6.41 -10.06
CA GLY A 9 -4.35 5.68 -10.52
C GLY A 9 -3.39 5.41 -9.37
N ALA A 10 -2.97 6.46 -8.65
CA ALA A 10 -2.12 6.32 -7.46
C ALA A 10 -2.78 5.42 -6.40
N SER A 11 -4.08 5.60 -6.12
CA SER A 11 -4.84 4.78 -5.18
C SER A 11 -4.87 3.30 -5.57
N HIS A 12 -5.07 3.01 -6.84
CA HIS A 12 -5.06 1.65 -7.37
C HIS A 12 -3.66 1.04 -7.26
N SER A 13 -2.63 1.79 -7.64
CA SER A 13 -1.24 1.39 -7.51
C SER A 13 -0.84 1.06 -6.08
N VAL A 14 -1.25 1.87 -5.09
CA VAL A 14 -1.01 1.59 -3.66
C VAL A 14 -1.78 0.33 -3.21
N GLN A 15 -2.98 0.08 -3.75
CA GLN A 15 -3.75 -1.13 -3.46
C GLN A 15 -3.07 -2.38 -4.03
N GLN A 16 -2.59 -2.33 -5.27
CA GLN A 16 -1.85 -3.41 -5.90
C GLN A 16 -0.56 -3.70 -5.13
N LEU A 17 0.18 -2.64 -4.76
CA LEU A 17 1.41 -2.78 -3.97
C LEU A 17 1.15 -3.47 -2.63
N ALA A 18 0.11 -3.08 -1.89
CA ALA A 18 -0.28 -3.75 -0.65
C ALA A 18 -0.66 -5.22 -0.87
N ALA A 19 -1.36 -5.53 -1.96
CA ALA A 19 -1.77 -6.90 -2.30
C ALA A 19 -0.57 -7.78 -2.67
N ASP A 20 0.36 -7.27 -3.47
CA ASP A 20 1.54 -8.02 -3.88
C ASP A 20 2.50 -8.22 -2.71
N ALA A 21 2.71 -7.19 -1.88
CA ALA A 21 3.47 -7.32 -0.64
C ALA A 21 2.88 -8.38 0.30
N ALA A 22 1.56 -8.39 0.48
CA ALA A 22 0.88 -9.42 1.25
C ALA A 22 1.09 -10.83 0.64
N ARG A 23 1.06 -10.97 -0.69
CA ARG A 23 1.35 -12.25 -1.36
C ARG A 23 2.77 -12.74 -1.05
N ILE A 24 3.76 -11.85 -1.07
CA ILE A 24 5.16 -12.18 -0.75
C ILE A 24 5.29 -12.65 0.71
N ALA A 25 4.55 -12.03 1.64
CA ALA A 25 4.53 -12.42 3.05
C ALA A 25 4.09 -13.88 3.28
N MET A 26 3.36 -14.51 2.35
CA MET A 26 2.96 -15.92 2.49
C MET A 26 4.15 -16.88 2.59
N SER A 27 5.32 -16.50 2.07
CA SER A 27 6.52 -17.33 2.10
C SER A 27 7.29 -17.29 3.43
N GLY A 28 6.97 -16.36 4.33
CA GLY A 28 7.67 -16.22 5.61
C GLY A 28 7.15 -17.17 6.70
N LEU A 29 8.07 -17.85 7.36
CA LEU A 29 7.79 -18.86 8.41
C LEU A 29 7.48 -18.22 9.77
N SER A 30 7.93 -16.98 9.99
CA SER A 30 7.69 -16.22 11.22
C SER A 30 7.16 -14.81 10.94
N ALA A 31 6.53 -14.20 11.94
CA ALA A 31 6.01 -12.84 11.81
C ALA A 31 7.10 -11.81 11.46
N SER A 32 8.29 -11.94 12.06
CA SER A 32 9.44 -11.07 11.74
C SER A 32 9.92 -11.26 10.30
N GLU A 33 10.01 -12.50 9.83
CA GLU A 33 10.39 -12.80 8.45
C GLU A 33 9.38 -12.26 7.45
N ARG A 34 8.08 -12.40 7.72
CA ARG A 34 7.02 -11.83 6.89
C ARG A 34 7.11 -10.31 6.78
N ARG A 35 7.37 -9.62 7.90
CA ARG A 35 7.60 -8.17 7.89
C ARG A 35 8.82 -7.81 7.06
N ALA A 36 9.93 -8.53 7.24
CA ALA A 36 11.15 -8.29 6.48
C ALA A 36 10.92 -8.46 4.97
N LEU A 37 10.23 -9.54 4.57
CA LEU A 37 9.86 -9.81 3.18
C LEU A 37 8.99 -8.71 2.58
N VAL A 38 8.00 -8.21 3.33
CA VAL A 38 7.14 -7.10 2.89
C VAL A 38 7.92 -5.81 2.72
N THR A 39 8.72 -5.42 3.73
CA THR A 39 9.53 -4.20 3.68
C THR A 39 10.51 -4.24 2.52
N ASP A 40 11.19 -5.37 2.36
CA ASP A 40 12.15 -5.61 1.29
C ASP A 40 11.51 -5.56 -0.10
N PHE A 41 10.35 -6.20 -0.28
CA PHE A 41 9.59 -6.11 -1.53
C PHE A 41 9.23 -4.67 -1.88
N ILE A 42 8.70 -3.90 -0.94
CA ILE A 42 8.27 -2.52 -1.18
C ILE A 42 9.48 -1.63 -1.50
N ASN A 43 10.60 -1.80 -0.79
CA ASN A 43 11.83 -1.05 -1.06
C ASN A 43 12.38 -1.32 -2.47
N ARG A 44 12.30 -2.56 -2.96
CA ARG A 44 12.80 -2.94 -4.28
C ARG A 44 11.86 -2.62 -5.43
N ASN A 45 10.54 -2.70 -5.20
CA ASN A 45 9.54 -2.68 -6.27
C ASN A 45 8.60 -1.47 -6.23
N GLY A 46 8.58 -0.69 -5.15
CA GLY A 46 7.62 0.40 -4.95
C GLY A 46 7.65 1.46 -6.06
N SER A 47 8.82 1.72 -6.65
CA SER A 47 8.97 2.66 -7.78
C SER A 47 8.42 2.14 -9.11
N GLY A 48 8.07 0.86 -9.20
CA GLY A 48 7.46 0.26 -10.39
C GLY A 48 5.95 0.53 -10.52
N TYR A 49 5.33 1.10 -9.50
CA TYR A 49 3.89 1.36 -9.48
C TYR A 49 3.60 2.81 -9.93
N ALA A 50 2.60 2.97 -10.80
CA ALA A 50 2.29 4.26 -11.41
C ALA A 50 1.89 5.32 -10.36
N PHE A 51 2.42 6.54 -10.52
CA PHE A 51 2.13 7.68 -9.62
C PHE A 51 2.52 7.45 -8.14
N VAL A 52 3.38 6.47 -7.87
CA VAL A 52 3.91 6.16 -6.55
C VAL A 52 5.38 6.55 -6.48
N ASP A 53 5.73 7.38 -5.50
CA ASP A 53 7.10 7.61 -5.08
C ASP A 53 7.40 6.70 -3.88
N ALA A 54 8.37 5.79 -4.03
CA ALA A 54 8.72 4.83 -2.99
C ALA A 54 9.21 5.49 -1.69
N THR A 55 9.80 6.68 -1.77
CA THR A 55 10.30 7.43 -0.60
C THR A 55 9.17 8.03 0.25
N LYS A 56 7.96 8.08 -0.30
CA LYS A 56 6.73 8.60 0.34
C LYS A 56 5.79 7.50 0.81
N LEU A 57 6.26 6.26 0.81
CA LEU A 57 5.53 5.12 1.33
C LEU A 57 5.83 4.91 2.81
N THR A 58 4.79 4.55 3.56
CA THR A 58 4.91 4.00 4.91
C THR A 58 4.20 2.67 4.93
N VAL A 59 4.85 1.66 5.51
CA VAL A 59 4.37 0.28 5.52
C VAL A 59 4.21 -0.17 6.95
N ASP A 60 3.05 -0.74 7.24
CA ASP A 60 2.77 -1.43 8.49
C ASP A 60 2.36 -2.87 8.16
N ALA A 61 3.14 -3.82 8.65
CA ALA A 61 2.92 -5.24 8.43
C ALA A 61 2.90 -5.96 9.78
N HIS A 62 1.81 -6.66 10.07
CA HIS A 62 1.59 -7.28 11.38
C HIS A 62 0.64 -8.47 11.28
N ASP A 63 0.71 -9.37 12.26
CA ASP A 63 -0.33 -10.39 12.44
C ASP A 63 -1.61 -9.69 12.92
N SER A 64 -2.76 -10.16 12.46
CA SER A 64 -4.04 -9.56 12.81
C SER A 64 -4.34 -9.78 14.30
N ALA A 65 -4.67 -8.69 15.00
CA ALA A 65 -5.12 -8.75 16.39
C ALA A 65 -6.51 -9.41 16.54
N ALA A 66 -7.31 -9.44 15.47
CA ALA A 66 -8.64 -10.05 15.47
C ALA A 66 -8.61 -11.55 15.15
N ASP A 67 -7.62 -12.00 14.37
CA ASP A 67 -7.46 -13.40 13.96
C ASP A 67 -5.97 -13.73 13.77
N GLY A 68 -5.37 -14.45 14.72
CA GLY A 68 -3.95 -14.82 14.69
C GLY A 68 -3.54 -15.71 13.51
N SER A 69 -4.50 -16.23 12.75
CA SER A 69 -4.23 -16.95 11.49
C SER A 69 -4.12 -16.00 10.28
N GLN A 70 -4.20 -14.68 10.48
CA GLN A 70 -4.14 -13.70 9.39
C GLN A 70 -2.94 -12.77 9.52
N PHE A 71 -2.39 -12.37 8.37
CA PHE A 71 -1.41 -11.30 8.24
C PHE A 71 -2.04 -10.10 7.56
N VAL A 72 -1.70 -8.91 8.04
CA VAL A 72 -2.15 -7.65 7.49
C VAL A 72 -0.95 -6.89 6.94
N VAL A 73 -1.09 -6.37 5.72
CA VAL A 73 -0.16 -5.41 5.13
C VAL A 73 -0.92 -4.14 4.78
N ALA A 74 -0.64 -3.08 5.52
CA ALA A 74 -1.15 -1.74 5.29
C ALA A 74 -0.06 -0.85 4.67
N VAL A 75 -0.41 -0.16 3.60
CA VAL A 75 0.46 0.79 2.91
C VAL A 75 -0.22 2.15 2.90
N ALA A 76 0.50 3.15 3.41
CA ALA A 76 0.14 4.55 3.32
C ALA A 76 1.07 5.26 2.33
N TYR A 77 0.51 6.13 1.51
CA TYR A 77 1.25 6.94 0.54
C TYR A 77 0.93 8.41 0.74
N ASP A 78 1.97 9.22 0.88
CA ASP A 78 1.88 10.68 0.84
C ASP A 78 1.75 11.17 -0.61
N ALA A 79 0.51 11.42 -1.01
CA ALA A 79 0.14 11.90 -2.34
C ALA A 79 0.29 13.43 -2.49
N SER A 80 0.87 14.15 -1.52
CA SER A 80 1.01 15.62 -1.54
C SER A 80 1.75 16.16 -2.77
N ASN A 81 2.59 15.35 -3.41
CA ASN A 81 3.36 15.73 -4.60
C ASN A 81 2.65 15.43 -5.93
N LEU A 82 1.45 14.80 -5.90
CA LEU A 82 0.68 14.62 -7.13
C LEU A 82 0.26 15.99 -7.70
N PRO A 83 0.36 16.20 -9.02
CA PRO A 83 0.07 17.49 -9.66
C PRO A 83 -1.44 17.74 -9.81
N ILE A 84 -2.21 17.56 -8.74
CA ILE A 84 -3.68 17.65 -8.72
C ILE A 84 -4.21 18.68 -7.71
N TRP A 85 -3.41 19.06 -6.71
CA TRP A 85 -3.88 19.82 -5.53
C TRP A 85 -4.24 21.28 -5.80
N GLY A 86 -3.92 21.81 -6.98
CA GLY A 86 -4.32 23.15 -7.42
C GLY A 86 -5.20 23.15 -8.68
N LEU A 87 -5.66 21.98 -9.13
CA LEU A 87 -6.42 21.86 -10.39
C LEU A 87 -7.94 21.99 -10.22
N PHE A 88 -8.43 22.05 -8.98
CA PHE A 88 -9.86 22.15 -8.70
C PHE A 88 -10.15 23.24 -7.68
N GLU A 89 -10.86 24.28 -8.11
CA GLU A 89 -11.50 25.23 -7.22
C GLU A 89 -12.94 24.78 -6.96
N GLY A 90 -13.37 24.80 -5.70
CA GLY A 90 -14.76 24.52 -5.32
C GLY A 90 -15.21 23.05 -5.33
N VAL A 91 -14.30 22.09 -5.54
CA VAL A 91 -14.60 20.64 -5.48
C VAL A 91 -13.96 20.02 -4.24
N ALA A 92 -14.71 19.16 -3.54
CA ALA A 92 -14.18 18.40 -2.41
C ALA A 92 -13.09 17.44 -2.89
N MET A 93 -11.85 17.73 -2.50
CA MET A 93 -10.69 16.89 -2.81
C MET A 93 -10.57 15.74 -1.79
N PRO A 94 -10.13 14.55 -2.23
CA PRO A 94 -9.78 13.49 -1.30
C PRO A 94 -8.55 13.89 -0.47
N GLY A 95 -8.32 13.20 0.64
CA GLY A 95 -7.16 13.47 1.49
C GLY A 95 -5.81 13.26 0.77
N LYS A 96 -4.76 13.96 1.21
CA LYS A 96 -3.40 13.81 0.68
C LYS A 96 -2.69 12.52 1.09
N THR A 97 -3.33 11.68 1.89
CA THR A 97 -2.79 10.38 2.29
C THR A 97 -3.70 9.28 1.77
N ILE A 98 -3.16 8.47 0.87
CA ILE A 98 -3.83 7.27 0.37
C ILE A 98 -3.48 6.13 1.31
N ARG A 99 -4.47 5.41 1.82
CA ARG A 99 -4.27 4.22 2.67
C ARG A 99 -4.95 3.02 2.04
N ARG A 100 -4.22 1.92 1.90
CA ARG A 100 -4.74 0.64 1.42
C ARG A 100 -4.21 -0.49 2.29
N GLN A 101 -4.99 -1.54 2.41
CA GLN A 101 -4.66 -2.70 3.21
C GLN A 101 -5.01 -3.94 2.42
N SER A 102 -4.18 -4.97 2.56
CA SER A 102 -4.47 -6.32 2.13
C SER A 102 -4.27 -7.26 3.31
N THR A 103 -5.15 -8.25 3.43
CA THR A 103 -5.11 -9.26 4.48
C THR A 103 -5.04 -10.64 3.84
N ILE A 104 -4.12 -11.48 4.32
CA ILE A 104 -3.98 -12.87 3.90
C ILE A 104 -4.17 -13.79 5.09
N ARG A 105 -4.60 -15.03 4.84
CA ARG A 105 -4.54 -16.10 5.84
C ARG A 105 -3.19 -16.79 5.74
N ILE A 106 -2.49 -16.91 6.86
CA ILE A 106 -1.22 -17.60 6.97
C ILE A 106 -1.54 -19.02 7.45
N GLY A 107 -1.50 -19.98 6.52
CA GLY A 107 -1.77 -21.39 6.81
C GLY A 107 -3.15 -21.86 6.34
N GLY A 108 -3.24 -23.19 6.22
CA GLY A 108 -4.36 -23.92 5.64
C GLY A 108 -3.81 -25.20 5.01
N LEU A 109 -4.01 -26.33 5.69
CA LEU A 109 -4.22 -27.62 5.06
C LEU A 109 -5.74 -27.81 4.92
#